data_AF-A0A7V8A7U8-F1
#
_entry.id   AF-A0A7V8A7U8-F1
#
_cell.length_a   1.000
_cell.length_b   1.000
_cell.length_c   1.000
_cell.angle_alpha   90.00
_cell.angle_beta   90.00
_cell.angle_gamma   90.00
#
_symmetry.space_group_name_H-M   'P 1'
#
loop_
_entity.id
_entity.type
_entity.pdbx_description
1 polymer ?
#
loop_
_entity_poly.entity_id
_entity_poly.type
_entity_poly.pdbx_seq_one_letter_code
_entity_poly.pdbx_strand_id
1 'polypeptide(L)'
;MRGSVDPLIGREAEVERTIQVLCRRQKNNPLLVGDPGVGKTAIAEGLARKIVEGDVPQILLNSTIFSLDMGALLAGTRYRGDFEERLKQVLRELEAHENSILFIDEIHSIIGAGATSGGSMDASNLLKPAL
;
A
#
# COMPACT_ATOMS: atom_id res chain seq x y z
N MET A 1 11.25 -11.88 -18.36
CA MET A 1 10.97 -12.29 -16.96
C MET A 1 9.56 -12.87 -16.96
N ARG A 2 9.35 -14.09 -16.46
CA ARG A 2 7.99 -14.62 -16.32
C ARG A 2 7.31 -13.76 -15.26
N GLY A 3 6.40 -12.88 -15.69
CA GLY A 3 5.59 -12.08 -14.77
C GLY A 3 4.71 -13.02 -13.99
N SER A 4 4.97 -13.14 -12.68
CA SER A 4 4.15 -13.92 -11.74
C SER A 4 2.82 -13.24 -11.40
N VAL A 5 2.53 -12.12 -12.07
CA VAL A 5 1.32 -11.33 -11.88
C VAL A 5 0.32 -11.73 -12.95
N ASP A 6 -0.84 -12.22 -12.52
CA ASP A 6 -1.90 -12.63 -13.43
C ASP A 6 -2.39 -11.43 -14.27
N PRO A 7 -2.78 -11.66 -15.53
CA PRO A 7 -3.33 -10.59 -16.35
C PRO A 7 -4.63 -10.08 -15.73
N LEU A 8 -4.66 -8.79 -15.39
CA LEU A 8 -5.88 -8.12 -14.98
C LEU A 8 -6.84 -8.02 -16.17
N ILE A 9 -8.00 -8.68 -16.06
CA ILE A 9 -9.05 -8.63 -17.09
C ILE A 9 -10.09 -7.59 -16.67
N GLY A 10 -10.25 -6.55 -17.50
CA GLY A 10 -11.11 -5.42 -17.16
C GLY A 10 -10.50 -4.55 -16.06
N ARG A 11 -11.34 -3.70 -15.45
CA ARG A 11 -10.97 -2.78 -14.35
C ARG A 11 -10.00 -1.66 -14.73
N GLU A 12 -9.90 -1.36 -16.02
CA GLU A 12 -9.10 -0.24 -16.52
C GLU A 12 -9.53 1.07 -15.87
N ALA A 13 -10.83 1.27 -15.63
CA ALA A 13 -11.33 2.49 -15.00
C ALA A 13 -10.84 2.66 -13.55
N GLU A 14 -10.76 1.58 -12.78
CA GLU A 14 -10.29 1.57 -11.40
C GLU A 14 -8.77 1.78 -11.33
N VAL A 15 -8.01 1.15 -12.24
CA VAL A 15 -6.56 1.37 -12.34
C VAL A 15 -6.27 2.80 -12.77
N GLU A 16 -6.98 3.31 -13.78
CA GLU A 16 -6.84 4.70 -14.25
C GLU A 16 -7.20 5.69 -13.14
N ARG A 17 -8.25 5.39 -12.36
CA ARG A 17 -8.61 6.20 -11.20
C ARG A 17 -7.51 6.20 -10.14
N THR A 18 -6.85 5.06 -9.92
CA THR A 18 -5.72 4.92 -9.00
C THR A 18 -4.56 5.80 -9.45
N ILE A 19 -4.20 5.76 -10.74
CA ILE A 19 -3.19 6.62 -11.36
C ILE A 19 -3.53 8.10 -11.14
N GLN A 20 -4.76 8.50 -11.44
CA GLN A 20 -5.20 9.89 -11.26
C GLN A 20 -5.10 10.38 -9.82
N VAL A 21 -5.35 9.51 -8.84
CA VAL A 21 -5.23 9.88 -7.41
C VAL A 21 -3.76 10.02 -7.04
N LEU A 22 -2.89 9.08 -7.44
CA LEU A 22 -1.45 9.13 -7.17
C LEU A 22 -0.77 10.38 -7.77
N CYS A 23 -1.24 10.84 -8.93
CA CYS A 23 -0.72 12.05 -9.59
C CYS A 23 -1.15 13.37 -8.93
N ARG A 24 -1.94 13.36 -7.85
CA ARG A 24 -2.38 14.59 -7.17
C ARG A 24 -1.23 15.19 -6.36
N ARG A 25 -1.23 16.51 -6.22
CA ARG A 25 -0.29 17.23 -5.34
C ARG A 25 -0.52 16.96 -3.85
N GLN A 26 -1.77 16.71 -3.46
CA GLN A 26 -2.17 16.45 -2.07
C GLN A 26 -3.21 15.35 -2.05
N LYS A 27 -3.29 14.60 -0.93
CA LYS A 27 -4.22 13.47 -0.76
C LYS A 27 -4.07 12.48 -1.92
N ASN A 28 -2.84 12.12 -2.21
CA ASN A 28 -2.43 11.24 -3.29
C ASN A 28 -2.43 9.76 -2.86
N ASN A 29 -3.29 9.41 -1.91
CA ASN A 29 -3.38 8.10 -1.29
C ASN A 29 -4.68 7.42 -1.74
N PRO A 30 -4.65 6.55 -2.77
CA PRO A 30 -5.83 5.81 -3.21
C PRO A 30 -6.30 4.85 -2.12
N LEU A 31 -7.60 4.85 -1.84
CA LEU A 31 -8.23 3.88 -0.95
C LEU A 31 -9.25 3.05 -1.74
N LEU A 32 -8.92 1.78 -1.97
CA LEU A 32 -9.79 0.84 -2.67
C LEU A 32 -10.80 0.26 -1.68
N VAL A 33 -12.09 0.57 -1.87
CA VAL A 33 -13.18 0.12 -1.00
C VAL A 33 -14.08 -0.85 -1.76
N GLY A 34 -14.41 -1.97 -1.13
CA GLY A 34 -15.28 -3.01 -1.68
C GLY A 34 -15.22 -4.27 -0.84
N ASP A 35 -16.10 -5.23 -1.12
CA ASP A 35 -16.19 -6.47 -0.34
C ASP A 35 -14.90 -7.31 -0.40
N PRO A 36 -14.64 -8.19 0.57
CA PRO A 36 -13.55 -9.16 0.48
C PRO A 36 -13.67 -10.03 -0.78
N GLY A 37 -12.53 -10.37 -1.39
CA GLY A 37 -12.50 -11.23 -2.58
C GLY A 37 -12.87 -10.54 -3.91
N VAL A 38 -13.29 -9.27 -3.91
CA VAL A 38 -13.58 -8.53 -5.15
C VAL A 38 -12.33 -8.12 -5.93
N GLY A 39 -11.13 -8.65 -5.67
CA GLY A 39 -9.93 -8.36 -6.46
C GLY A 39 -9.38 -6.94 -6.30
N LYS A 40 -9.35 -6.39 -5.08
CA LYS A 40 -8.71 -5.08 -4.81
C LYS A 40 -7.19 -5.14 -5.03
N THR A 41 -6.56 -6.22 -4.59
CA THR A 41 -5.13 -6.52 -4.81
C THR A 41 -4.77 -6.54 -6.30
N ALA A 42 -5.66 -7.08 -7.14
CA ALA A 42 -5.48 -7.13 -8.59
C ALA A 42 -5.37 -5.73 -9.24
N ILE A 43 -5.96 -4.70 -8.64
CA ILE A 43 -5.83 -3.31 -9.12
C ILE A 43 -4.41 -2.78 -8.88
N ALA A 44 -3.81 -3.08 -7.71
CA ALA A 44 -2.43 -2.70 -7.40
C ALA A 44 -1.42 -3.44 -8.30
N GLU A 45 -1.68 -4.72 -8.56
CA GLU A 45 -0.93 -5.53 -9.52
C GLU A 45 -1.04 -5.00 -10.96
N GLY A 46 -2.24 -4.62 -11.39
CA GLY A 46 -2.47 -3.96 -12.68
C GLY A 46 -1.73 -2.63 -12.82
N LEU A 47 -1.66 -1.84 -11.74
CA LEU A 47 -0.84 -0.63 -11.69
C LEU A 47 0.65 -0.95 -11.83
N ALA A 48 1.16 -1.94 -11.09
CA ALA A 48 2.56 -2.36 -11.18
C ALA A 48 2.93 -2.74 -12.62
N ARG A 49 2.04 -3.48 -13.29
CA ARG A 49 2.20 -3.87 -14.68
C ARG A 49 2.25 -2.66 -15.61
N LYS A 50 1.32 -1.71 -15.49
CA LYS A 50 1.33 -0.47 -16.29
C LYS A 50 2.61 0.33 -16.11
N ILE A 51 3.15 0.42 -14.88
CA ILE A 51 4.43 1.10 -14.62
C ILE A 51 5.58 0.41 -15.37
N VAL A 52 5.65 -0.92 -15.31
CA VAL A 52 6.67 -1.71 -16.03
C VAL A 52 6.53 -1.58 -17.55
N GLU A 53 5.31 -1.54 -18.06
CA GLU A 53 5.01 -1.36 -19.49
C GLU A 53 5.20 0.10 -19.95
N GLY A 54 5.42 1.05 -19.03
CA GLY A 54 5.52 2.48 -19.32
C GLY A 54 4.19 3.14 -19.67
N ASP A 55 3.07 2.46 -19.44
CA ASP A 55 1.71 2.94 -19.70
C ASP A 55 1.14 3.70 -18.48
N VAL A 56 1.92 4.68 -18.02
CA VAL A 56 1.58 5.60 -16.93
C VAL A 56 2.11 7.01 -17.23
N PRO A 57 1.55 8.07 -16.62
CA PRO A 57 2.10 9.41 -16.73
C PRO A 57 3.56 9.49 -16.26
N GLN A 58 4.32 10.46 -16.79
CA GLN A 58 5.75 10.62 -16.48
C GLN A 58 6.09 10.64 -14.99
N ILE A 59 5.19 11.17 -14.16
CA ILE A 59 5.40 11.26 -12.71
C ILE A 59 5.42 9.89 -12.00
N LEU A 60 4.82 8.86 -12.61
CA LEU A 60 4.81 7.49 -12.09
C LEU A 60 5.77 6.57 -12.86
N LEU A 61 6.49 7.09 -13.88
CA LEU A 61 7.52 6.31 -14.55
C LEU A 61 8.62 5.98 -13.54
N ASN A 62 9.06 4.72 -13.56
CA ASN A 62 10.05 4.17 -12.63
C ASN A 62 9.57 4.08 -11.17
N SER A 63 8.27 4.32 -10.89
CA SER A 63 7.73 4.03 -9.56
C SER A 63 7.86 2.56 -9.21
N THR A 64 8.14 2.26 -7.95
CA THR A 64 8.17 0.87 -7.45
C THR A 64 7.07 0.69 -6.41
N ILE A 65 6.21 -0.31 -6.63
CA ILE A 65 5.17 -0.68 -5.68
C ILE A 65 5.74 -1.72 -4.71
N PHE A 66 5.67 -1.42 -3.42
CA PHE A 66 6.06 -2.31 -2.33
C PHE A 66 4.80 -2.80 -1.63
N SER A 67 4.65 -4.11 -1.47
CA SER A 67 3.56 -4.68 -0.66
C SER A 67 4.01 -4.85 0.78
N LEU A 68 3.20 -4.41 1.73
CA LEU A 68 3.48 -4.60 3.15
C LEU A 68 3.04 -5.99 3.61
N ASP A 69 3.99 -6.79 4.12
CA ASP A 69 3.68 -8.08 4.75
C ASP A 69 3.37 -7.90 6.24
N MET A 70 2.09 -8.00 6.57
CA MET A 70 1.61 -7.93 7.95
C MET A 70 2.06 -9.10 8.82
N GLY A 71 2.20 -10.30 8.25
CA GLY A 71 2.69 -11.47 8.95
C GLY A 71 4.13 -11.30 9.40
N ALA A 72 4.99 -10.82 8.49
CA ALA A 72 6.39 -10.51 8.81
C ALA A 72 6.52 -9.42 9.88
N LEU A 73 5.69 -8.37 9.81
CA LEU A 73 5.70 -7.31 10.83
C LEU A 73 5.33 -7.83 12.22
N LEU A 74 4.33 -8.70 12.32
CA LEU A 74 3.83 -9.28 13.58
C LEU A 74 4.67 -10.46 14.10
N ALA A 75 5.44 -11.12 13.22
CA ALA A 75 6.22 -12.29 13.59
C ALA A 75 7.28 -11.95 14.66
N GLY A 76 7.16 -12.55 15.84
CA GLY A 76 8.11 -12.32 16.94
C GLY A 76 7.98 -10.96 17.64
N THR A 77 6.93 -10.17 17.36
CA THR A 77 6.59 -9.03 18.21
C THR A 77 5.91 -9.55 19.47
N ARG A 78 6.51 -9.29 20.63
CA ARG A 78 5.94 -9.69 21.93
C ARG A 78 5.15 -8.55 22.55
N TYR A 79 5.49 -7.31 22.15
CA TYR A 79 4.89 -6.08 22.62
C TYR A 79 4.46 -5.20 21.45
N ARG A 80 3.47 -4.32 21.68
CA ARG A 80 2.94 -3.40 20.67
C ARG A 80 3.98 -2.41 20.14
N GLY A 81 4.92 -1.99 21.00
CA GLY A 81 6.01 -1.09 20.62
C GLY A 81 6.93 -1.69 19.55
N ASP A 82 7.12 -3.02 19.57
CA ASP A 82 7.95 -3.72 18.58
C ASP A 82 7.34 -3.59 17.17
N PHE A 83 6.01 -3.67 17.06
CA PHE A 83 5.31 -3.47 15.80
C PHE A 83 5.47 -2.03 15.29
N GLU A 84 5.25 -1.04 16.16
CA GLU A 84 5.38 0.37 15.79
C GLU A 84 6.82 0.71 15.35
N GLU A 85 7.82 0.18 16.05
CA GLU A 85 9.22 0.40 15.70
C GLU A 85 9.57 -0.20 14.34
N ARG A 86 9.11 -1.43 14.06
CA ARG A 86 9.30 -2.08 12.75
C ARG A 86 8.59 -1.33 11.63
N LEU A 87 7.35 -0.89 11.84
CA LEU A 87 6.63 -0.10 10.84
C LEU A 87 7.36 1.22 10.57
N LYS A 88 7.86 1.90 11.61
CA LYS A 88 8.70 3.11 11.45
C LYS A 88 10.00 2.83 10.69
N GLN A 89 10.59 1.64 10.81
CA GLN A 89 11.79 1.28 10.06
C GLN A 89 11.46 1.09 8.58
N VAL A 90 10.37 0.36 8.27
CA VAL A 90 9.89 0.18 6.89
C VAL A 90 9.57 1.52 6.22
N LEU A 91 8.84 2.41 6.90
CA LEU A 91 8.51 3.74 6.36
C LEU A 91 9.77 4.58 6.09
N ARG A 92 10.75 4.56 7.00
CA ARG A 92 12.03 5.26 6.81
C ARG A 92 12.83 4.72 5.63
N GLU A 93 12.79 3.42 5.41
CA GLU A 93 13.45 2.81 4.24
C GLU A 93 12.75 3.21 2.94
N LEU A 94 11.42 3.22 2.92
CA LEU A 94 10.63 3.66 1.77
C LEU A 94 10.82 5.14 1.43
N GLU A 95 10.99 6.00 2.43
CA GLU A 95 11.32 7.43 2.23
C GLU A 95 12.67 7.64 1.53
N ALA A 96 13.62 6.71 1.68
CA ALA A 96 14.90 6.75 0.98
C ALA A 96 14.81 6.31 -0.49
N HIS A 97 13.68 5.71 -0.89
CA HIS A 97 13.43 5.29 -2.27
C HIS A 97 12.61 6.35 -3.02
N GLU A 98 13.20 6.96 -4.03
CA GLU A 98 12.47 7.84 -4.95
C GLU A 98 11.33 7.07 -5.65
N ASN A 99 10.18 7.73 -5.80
CA ASN A 99 9.00 7.19 -6.48
C ASN A 99 8.48 5.86 -5.89
N SER A 100 8.67 5.64 -4.58
CA SER A 100 8.11 4.48 -3.88
C SER A 100 6.60 4.62 -3.67
N ILE A 101 5.87 3.52 -3.85
CA ILE A 101 4.43 3.42 -3.57
C ILE A 101 4.23 2.26 -2.60
N LEU A 102 3.69 2.53 -1.42
CA LEU A 102 3.37 1.48 -0.44
C LEU A 102 1.94 0.99 -0.67
N PHE A 103 1.82 -0.29 -1.02
CA PHE A 103 0.55 -1.02 -1.02
C PHE A 103 0.35 -1.73 0.31
N ILE A 104 -0.76 -1.42 0.97
CA ILE A 104 -1.19 -2.05 2.22
C ILE A 104 -2.51 -2.74 1.94
N ASP A 105 -2.49 -4.07 1.88
CA ASP A 105 -3.73 -4.83 1.85
C ASP A 105 -4.38 -4.80 3.24
N GLU A 106 -5.72 -4.79 3.25
CA GLU A 106 -6.50 -4.72 4.48
C GLU A 106 -6.04 -3.63 5.48
N ILE A 107 -5.83 -2.40 5.01
CA ILE A 107 -5.35 -1.27 5.83
C ILE A 107 -6.14 -1.06 7.15
N HIS A 108 -7.41 -1.46 7.17
CA HIS A 108 -8.25 -1.43 8.37
C HIS A 108 -7.70 -2.31 9.50
N SER A 109 -7.00 -3.39 9.19
CA SER A 109 -6.33 -4.25 10.17
C SER A 109 -5.23 -3.49 10.92
N ILE A 110 -4.53 -2.56 10.26
CA ILE A 110 -3.49 -1.74 10.90
C ILE A 110 -4.11 -0.57 11.68
N ILE A 111 -5.17 0.03 11.15
CA ILE A 111 -5.87 1.16 11.79
C ILE A 111 -6.72 0.70 13.00
N GLY A 112 -7.17 -0.56 12.99
CA GLY A 112 -8.14 -1.12 13.94
C GLY A 112 -7.62 -2.21 14.88
N ALA A 113 -6.41 -2.75 14.70
CA ALA A 113 -5.83 -3.82 15.55
C ALA A 113 -5.71 -3.50 17.05
N GLY A 114 -6.09 -2.29 17.48
CA GLY A 114 -6.09 -1.85 18.88
C GLY A 114 -7.45 -1.79 19.58
N ALA A 115 -8.58 -2.04 18.91
CA ALA A 115 -9.89 -1.68 19.46
C ALA A 115 -10.55 -2.76 20.37
N THR A 116 -10.05 -3.99 20.41
CA THR A 116 -10.75 -5.09 21.11
C THR A 116 -10.40 -5.24 22.60
N SER A 117 -9.47 -4.43 23.14
CA SER A 117 -9.26 -4.37 24.59
C SER A 117 -8.39 -3.16 24.98
N GLY A 118 -9.02 -2.10 25.47
CA GLY A 118 -8.47 -1.16 26.46
C GLY A 118 -7.31 -0.23 26.08
N GLY A 119 -6.82 -0.22 24.85
CA GLY A 119 -5.79 0.75 24.43
C GLY A 119 -5.47 0.61 22.96
N SER A 120 -5.74 1.64 22.16
CA SER A 120 -5.57 1.62 20.71
C SER A 120 -4.09 1.59 20.33
N MET A 121 -3.64 0.54 19.63
CA MET A 121 -2.51 0.63 18.71
C MET A 121 -2.92 1.62 17.61
N ASP A 122 -2.33 2.82 17.62
CA ASP A 122 -2.70 3.89 16.69
C ASP A 122 -1.63 4.06 15.62
N ALA A 123 -1.47 3.01 14.80
CA ALA A 123 -0.61 3.06 13.62
C ALA A 123 -1.06 4.13 12.61
N SER A 124 -2.30 4.64 12.72
CA SER A 124 -2.75 5.79 11.93
C SER A 124 -1.92 7.04 12.22
N ASN A 125 -1.45 7.26 13.46
CA ASN A 125 -0.56 8.36 13.78
C ASN A 125 0.82 8.22 13.14
N LEU A 126 1.27 6.98 12.91
CA LEU A 126 2.55 6.71 12.25
C LEU A 126 2.48 6.96 10.75
N LEU A 127 1.30 6.81 10.16
CA LEU A 127 1.07 7.02 8.73
C LEU A 127 0.71 8.47 8.39
N LYS A 128 0.14 9.25 9.33
CA LYS A 128 -0.26 10.66 9.10
C LYS A 128 0.81 11.55 8.43
N PRO A 129 2.11 11.49 8.79
CA PRO A 129 3.13 12.31 8.13
C PRO A 129 3.34 11.97 6.64
N ALA A 130 3.00 10.74 6.24
CA ALA A 130 3.15 10.23 4.89
C ALA A 130 1.86 10.34 4.04
N LEU A 131 0.75 10.85 4.60
CA LEU A 131 -0.59 10.85 3.98
C LEU A 131 -1.11 12.23 3.50
#